data_AF-A0A2E9LBP1-F1
#
_entry.id   AF-A0A2E9LBP1-F1
#
_cell.length_a   1.000
_cell.length_b   1.000
_cell.length_c   1.000
_cell.angle_alpha   90.00
_cell.angle_beta   90.00
_cell.angle_gamma   90.00
#
_symmetry.space_group_name_H-M   'P 1'
#
loop_
_entity.id
_entity.type
_entity.pdbx_description
1 polymer ?
#
loop_
_entity_poly.entity_id
_entity_poly.type
_entity_poly.pdbx_seq_one_letter_code
_entity_poly.pdbx_strand_id
1 'polypeptide(L)'
;MEENDDLNPIPKPDSLLALHSVTENLFNTLRKWFDVEINVTIDLAEIDSAITELGRPEMIAAMAMRKLQALHLIATPGVLTTTDIILAIINDLDRALIQAPSMFLERKANQTDWDKALENLQGLDDARKAPSAGDQIDPEIQEFQTQHASLHEAIQAVIEVAEGEIRFFE
;
A
#
# COMPACT_ATOMS: atom_id res chain seq x y z
N MET A 1 -37.80 6.89 18.85
CA MET A 1 -36.76 6.67 17.85
C MET A 1 -36.25 5.28 18.13
N GLU A 2 -36.70 4.30 17.35
CA GLU A 2 -36.11 2.97 17.38
C GLU A 2 -34.77 3.12 16.65
N GLU A 3 -33.67 3.17 17.39
CA GLU A 3 -32.33 2.92 16.85
C GLU A 3 -32.34 1.46 16.39
N ASN A 4 -32.62 1.27 15.10
CA ASN A 4 -32.54 -0.02 14.47
C ASN A 4 -31.06 -0.32 14.21
N ASP A 5 -30.30 -0.52 15.29
CA ASP A 5 -28.97 -1.14 15.23
C ASP A 5 -29.19 -2.60 14.81
N ASP A 6 -29.37 -2.81 13.51
CA ASP A 6 -29.36 -4.13 12.91
C ASP A 6 -27.92 -4.65 13.02
N LEU A 7 -27.60 -5.21 14.19
CA LEU A 7 -26.30 -5.78 14.55
C LEU A 7 -25.99 -7.07 13.77
N ASN A 8 -26.86 -7.49 12.86
CA ASN A 8 -26.63 -8.66 12.04
C ASN A 8 -25.54 -8.36 10.99
N PRO A 9 -24.44 -9.13 10.98
CA PRO A 9 -23.40 -8.96 9.99
C PRO A 9 -23.94 -9.16 8.57
N ILE A 10 -23.58 -8.24 7.68
CA ILE A 10 -23.85 -8.35 6.24
C ILE A 10 -22.64 -8.97 5.54
N PRO A 11 -22.80 -9.67 4.41
CA PRO A 11 -21.69 -10.28 3.71
C PRO A 11 -20.72 -9.22 3.19
N LYS A 12 -19.42 -9.52 3.24
CA LYS A 12 -18.39 -8.68 2.64
C LYS A 12 -18.58 -8.56 1.11
N PRO A 13 -18.43 -7.36 0.54
CA PRO A 13 -18.39 -7.20 -0.92
C PRO A 13 -17.23 -7.99 -1.54
N ASP A 14 -17.43 -8.50 -2.76
CA ASP A 14 -16.40 -9.26 -3.49
C ASP A 14 -15.10 -8.46 -3.68
N SER A 15 -15.20 -7.15 -3.88
CA SER A 15 -14.04 -6.25 -4.00
C SER A 15 -13.24 -6.15 -2.70
N LEU A 16 -13.90 -6.21 -1.53
CA LEU A 16 -13.21 -6.26 -0.24
C LEU A 16 -12.51 -7.61 -0.03
N LEU A 17 -13.14 -8.71 -0.43
CA LEU A 17 -12.52 -10.05 -0.36
C LEU A 17 -11.33 -10.17 -1.32
N ALA A 18 -11.42 -9.56 -2.51
CA ALA A 18 -10.34 -9.51 -3.48
C ALA A 18 -9.09 -8.81 -2.95
N LEU A 19 -9.22 -7.94 -1.93
CA LEU A 19 -8.07 -7.28 -1.31
C LEU A 19 -7.11 -8.26 -0.64
N HIS A 20 -7.51 -9.50 -0.36
CA HIS A 20 -6.63 -10.50 0.24
C HIS A 20 -5.33 -10.69 -0.55
N SER A 21 -5.41 -10.90 -1.87
CA SER A 21 -4.21 -11.05 -2.72
C SER A 21 -3.55 -9.71 -3.05
N VAL A 22 -4.35 -8.63 -3.20
CA VAL A 22 -3.84 -7.28 -3.49
C VAL A 22 -2.94 -6.78 -2.35
N THR A 23 -3.37 -6.96 -1.11
CA THR A 23 -2.61 -6.54 0.07
C THR A 23 -1.32 -7.33 0.26
N GLU A 24 -1.33 -8.62 -0.08
CA GLU A 24 -0.13 -9.45 -0.08
C GLU A 24 0.89 -8.97 -1.13
N ASN A 25 0.44 -8.65 -2.34
CA ASN A 25 1.30 -8.13 -3.39
C ASN A 25 1.89 -6.76 -3.04
N LEU A 26 1.04 -5.82 -2.58
CA LEU A 26 1.49 -4.50 -2.12
C LEU A 26 2.51 -4.63 -0.98
N PHE A 27 2.28 -5.55 -0.04
CA PHE A 27 3.21 -5.81 1.06
C PHE A 27 4.57 -6.27 0.56
N ASN A 28 4.60 -7.23 -0.37
CA ASN A 28 5.84 -7.76 -0.94
C ASN A 28 6.58 -6.70 -1.76
N THR A 29 5.85 -5.87 -2.51
CA THR A 29 6.43 -4.76 -3.27
C THR A 29 7.07 -3.72 -2.35
N LEU A 30 6.37 -3.28 -1.30
CA LEU A 30 6.93 -2.33 -0.32
C LEU A 30 8.16 -2.92 0.39
N ARG A 31 8.10 -4.19 0.79
CA ARG A 31 9.25 -4.86 1.42
C ARG A 31 10.48 -4.84 0.51
N LYS A 32 10.29 -5.11 -0.78
CA LYS A 32 11.35 -5.11 -1.79
C LYS A 32 11.87 -3.71 -2.07
N TRP A 33 10.99 -2.72 -2.23
CA TRP A 33 11.39 -1.35 -2.59
C TRP A 33 12.18 -0.63 -1.49
N PHE A 34 11.85 -0.91 -0.23
CA PHE A 34 12.44 -0.20 0.90
C PHE A 34 13.41 -1.06 1.72
N ASP A 35 13.67 -2.31 1.31
CA ASP A 35 14.50 -3.28 2.02
C ASP A 35 14.11 -3.40 3.51
N VAL A 36 12.79 -3.46 3.78
CA VAL A 36 12.28 -3.43 5.15
C VAL A 36 12.70 -4.70 5.91
N GLU A 37 13.35 -4.49 7.05
CA GLU A 37 13.76 -5.57 7.95
C GLU A 37 12.57 -6.34 8.53
N ILE A 38 12.81 -7.59 8.94
CA ILE A 38 11.77 -8.44 9.54
C ILE A 38 11.32 -7.87 10.89
N ASN A 39 12.24 -7.27 11.64
CA ASN A 39 11.98 -6.68 12.94
C ASN A 39 12.18 -5.18 12.85
N VAL A 40 11.13 -4.43 13.12
CA VAL A 40 11.15 -2.97 13.17
C VAL A 40 10.76 -2.53 14.57
N THR A 41 11.61 -1.76 15.22
CA THR A 41 11.37 -1.17 16.53
C THR A 41 11.15 0.32 16.38
N ILE A 42 10.21 0.88 17.14
CA ILE A 42 9.99 2.33 17.25
C ILE A 42 10.32 2.72 18.69
N ASP A 43 11.16 3.73 18.86
CA ASP A 43 11.42 4.28 20.19
C ASP A 43 10.35 5.30 20.58
N LEU A 44 9.61 4.98 21.64
CA LEU A 44 8.54 5.82 22.19
C LEU A 44 8.95 6.49 23.51
N ALA A 45 10.26 6.52 23.83
CA ALA A 45 10.76 7.12 25.07
C ALA A 45 10.54 8.64 25.14
N GLU A 46 10.63 9.34 23.99
CA GLU A 46 10.35 10.77 23.89
C GLU A 46 9.18 11.02 22.93
N ILE A 47 8.36 12.03 23.21
CA ILE A 47 7.18 12.34 22.39
C ILE A 47 7.59 12.83 20.99
N ASP A 48 8.70 13.57 20.89
CA ASP A 48 9.17 14.17 19.64
C ASP A 48 10.21 13.33 18.89
N SER A 49 10.79 12.28 19.52
CA SER A 49 11.76 11.39 18.86
C SER A 49 11.15 10.62 17.70
N ALA A 50 9.86 10.26 17.84
CA ALA A 50 9.12 9.50 16.85
C ALA A 50 8.99 10.24 15.51
N ILE A 51 8.99 11.57 15.46
CA ILE A 51 8.82 12.32 14.20
C ILE A 51 10.02 12.11 13.27
N THR A 52 11.23 12.15 13.82
CA THR A 52 12.46 11.97 13.03
C THR A 52 12.61 10.52 12.57
N GLU A 53 12.23 9.57 13.43
CA GLU A 53 12.27 8.14 13.11
C GLU A 53 11.21 7.75 12.08
N LEU A 54 9.95 8.17 12.29
CA LEU A 54 8.81 7.89 11.39
C LEU A 54 8.86 8.66 10.08
N GLY A 55 9.73 9.67 9.95
CA GLY A 55 9.98 10.35 8.68
C GLY A 55 10.85 9.57 7.70
N ARG A 56 11.52 8.49 8.15
CA ARG A 56 12.37 7.67 7.29
C ARG A 56 11.53 6.82 6.32
N PRO A 57 11.88 6.74 5.03
CA PRO A 57 11.13 5.95 4.04
C PRO A 57 10.88 4.50 4.46
N GLU A 58 11.86 3.86 5.08
CA GLU A 58 11.79 2.48 5.55
C GLU A 58 10.76 2.32 6.67
N MET A 59 10.69 3.31 7.57
CA MET A 59 9.74 3.30 8.68
C MET A 59 8.32 3.58 8.21
N ILE A 60 8.15 4.51 7.26
CA ILE A 60 6.85 4.78 6.61
C ILE A 60 6.36 3.51 5.91
N ALA A 61 7.22 2.85 5.14
CA ALA A 61 6.91 1.60 4.47
C ALA A 61 6.56 0.48 5.48
N ALA A 62 7.31 0.35 6.58
CA ALA A 62 7.02 -0.63 7.63
C ALA A 62 5.65 -0.41 8.28
N MET A 63 5.27 0.84 8.55
CA MET A 63 3.95 1.16 9.10
C MET A 63 2.82 0.89 8.10
N ALA A 64 3.02 1.23 6.82
CA ALA A 64 2.09 0.88 5.76
C ALA A 64 1.94 -0.64 5.61
N MET A 65 3.04 -1.39 5.62
CA MET A 65 3.05 -2.85 5.62
C MET A 65 2.26 -3.44 6.80
N ARG A 66 2.37 -2.85 8.00
CA ARG A 66 1.59 -3.29 9.16
C ARG A 66 0.08 -3.09 8.96
N LYS A 67 -0.31 -1.99 8.30
CA LYS A 67 -1.72 -1.74 7.93
C LYS A 67 -2.21 -2.66 6.82
N LEU A 68 -1.36 -2.98 5.83
CA LEU A 68 -1.66 -3.97 4.80
C LEU A 68 -1.92 -5.36 5.40
N GLN A 69 -1.16 -5.77 6.42
CA GLN A 69 -1.41 -7.01 7.16
C GLN A 69 -2.78 -7.01 7.87
N ALA A 70 -3.15 -5.89 8.49
CA ALA A 70 -4.46 -5.76 9.13
C ALA A 70 -5.59 -5.85 8.09
N LEU A 71 -5.44 -5.17 6.96
CA LEU A 71 -6.40 -5.21 5.86
C LEU A 71 -6.50 -6.61 5.23
N HIS A 72 -5.37 -7.30 5.07
CA HIS A 72 -5.30 -8.68 4.57
C HIS A 72 -6.10 -9.64 5.45
N LEU A 73 -5.98 -9.49 6.78
CA LEU A 73 -6.78 -10.25 7.74
C LEU A 73 -8.27 -9.92 7.60
N ILE A 74 -8.63 -8.65 7.51
CA ILE A 74 -10.02 -8.20 7.36
C ILE A 74 -10.65 -8.70 6.07
N ALA A 75 -9.89 -8.74 4.96
CA ALA A 75 -10.32 -9.26 3.68
C ALA A 75 -10.55 -10.79 3.69
N THR A 76 -10.14 -11.50 4.75
CA THR A 76 -10.36 -12.95 4.87
C THR A 76 -11.83 -13.25 5.23
N PRO A 77 -12.51 -14.20 4.56
CA PRO A 77 -13.88 -14.58 4.89
C PRO A 77 -14.04 -15.00 6.36
N GLY A 78 -15.13 -14.60 7.01
CA GLY A 78 -15.44 -14.97 8.40
C GLY A 78 -14.73 -14.12 9.48
N VAL A 79 -13.93 -13.13 9.09
CA VAL A 79 -13.36 -12.15 10.03
C VAL A 79 -14.34 -11.01 10.23
N LEU A 80 -14.93 -10.88 11.42
CA LEU A 80 -15.85 -9.79 11.71
C LEU A 80 -15.10 -8.44 11.69
N THR A 81 -15.67 -7.45 11.01
CA THR A 81 -15.13 -6.07 10.93
C THR A 81 -16.26 -5.06 10.82
N THR A 82 -15.96 -3.78 10.98
CA THR A 82 -16.91 -2.68 10.79
C THR A 82 -16.49 -1.73 9.68
N THR A 83 -17.45 -1.01 9.11
CA THR A 83 -17.24 -0.02 8.03
C THR A 83 -16.14 0.99 8.38
N ASP A 84 -16.19 1.56 9.59
CA ASP A 84 -15.27 2.61 10.07
C ASP A 84 -13.82 2.11 10.19
N ILE A 85 -13.62 0.88 10.66
CA ILE A 85 -12.28 0.25 10.74
C ILE A 85 -11.70 0.07 9.34
N ILE A 86 -12.50 -0.45 8.40
CA ILE A 86 -12.05 -0.64 7.00
C ILE A 86 -11.64 0.72 6.41
N LEU A 87 -12.50 1.73 6.53
CA LEU A 87 -12.24 3.07 6.00
C LEU A 87 -11.00 3.72 6.62
N ALA A 88 -10.83 3.62 7.95
CA ALA A 88 -9.68 4.17 8.64
C ALA A 88 -8.36 3.51 8.17
N ILE A 89 -8.34 2.19 8.03
CA ILE A 89 -7.15 1.46 7.57
C ILE A 89 -6.78 1.85 6.14
N ILE A 90 -7.76 1.87 5.23
CA ILE A 90 -7.48 2.18 3.82
C ILE A 90 -7.08 3.64 3.63
N ASN A 91 -7.73 4.59 4.31
CA ASN A 91 -7.37 6.01 4.23
C ASN A 91 -5.94 6.28 4.76
N ASP A 92 -5.55 5.59 5.83
CA ASP A 92 -4.18 5.70 6.34
C ASP A 92 -3.16 5.07 5.38
N LEU A 93 -3.52 3.99 4.70
CA LEU A 93 -2.70 3.37 3.65
C LEU A 93 -2.56 4.28 2.44
N ASP A 94 -3.63 4.94 2.02
CA ASP A 94 -3.68 5.73 0.79
C ASP A 94 -2.58 6.78 0.74
N ARG A 95 -2.40 7.52 1.83
CA ARG A 95 -1.34 8.54 1.95
C ARG A 95 0.06 7.96 1.76
N ALA A 96 0.32 6.80 2.35
CA ALA A 96 1.63 6.15 2.25
C ALA A 96 1.86 5.54 0.86
N LEU A 97 0.84 4.88 0.28
CA LEU A 97 0.94 4.22 -1.02
C LEU A 97 1.04 5.23 -2.18
N ILE A 98 0.37 6.38 -2.10
CA ILE A 98 0.53 7.46 -3.09
C ILE A 98 1.98 7.94 -3.17
N GLN A 99 2.67 8.06 -2.03
CA GLN A 99 4.04 8.60 -1.97
C GLN A 99 5.11 7.54 -2.24
N ALA A 100 4.81 6.26 -2.01
CA ALA A 100 5.79 5.17 -2.09
C ALA A 100 6.57 5.09 -3.41
N PRO A 101 5.95 5.21 -4.61
CA PRO A 101 6.70 5.16 -5.87
C PRO A 101 7.72 6.28 -6.02
N SER A 102 7.35 7.51 -5.63
CA SER A 102 8.26 8.66 -5.69
C SER A 102 9.44 8.49 -4.74
N MET A 103 9.16 8.04 -3.51
CA MET A 103 10.21 7.78 -2.51
C MET A 103 11.15 6.66 -2.95
N PHE A 104 10.61 5.60 -3.56
CA PHE A 104 11.40 4.50 -4.11
C PHE A 104 12.33 4.98 -5.24
N LEU A 105 11.81 5.75 -6.20
CA LEU A 105 12.60 6.28 -7.32
C LEU A 105 13.69 7.24 -6.84
N GLU A 106 13.39 8.11 -5.88
CA GLU A 106 14.38 9.01 -5.26
C GLU A 106 15.50 8.21 -4.58
N ARG A 107 15.13 7.20 -3.76
CA ARG A 107 16.11 6.31 -3.12
C ARG A 107 16.96 5.58 -4.15
N LYS A 108 16.35 4.99 -5.18
CA LYS A 108 17.05 4.28 -6.26
C LYS A 108 18.02 5.20 -7.00
N ALA A 109 17.61 6.44 -7.30
CA ALA A 109 18.45 7.43 -7.95
C ALA A 109 19.67 7.82 -7.09
N ASN A 110 19.47 7.96 -5.77
CA ASN A 110 20.54 8.30 -4.83
C ASN A 110 21.53 7.14 -4.60
N GLN A 111 21.07 5.89 -4.74
CA GLN A 111 21.90 4.68 -4.57
C GLN A 111 22.61 4.24 -5.86
N THR A 112 22.21 4.76 -7.01
CA THR A 112 22.77 4.35 -8.30
C THR A 112 24.13 5.02 -8.53
N ASP A 113 25.14 4.21 -8.85
CA ASP A 113 26.41 4.68 -9.41
C ASP A 113 26.18 5.08 -10.88
N TRP A 114 26.02 6.38 -11.11
CA TRP A 114 25.70 6.93 -12.42
C TRP A 114 26.83 6.79 -13.43
N ASP A 115 28.09 6.78 -12.98
CA ASP A 115 29.23 6.61 -13.88
C ASP A 115 29.24 5.19 -14.46
N LYS A 116 29.05 4.20 -13.59
CA LYS A 116 28.93 2.80 -14.01
C LYS A 116 27.67 2.54 -14.83
N ALA A 117 26.55 3.16 -14.46
CA ALA A 117 25.31 3.05 -15.22
C ALA A 117 25.46 3.61 -16.65
N LEU A 118 26.17 4.74 -16.79
CA LEU A 118 26.48 5.34 -18.08
C LEU A 118 27.43 4.47 -18.91
N GLU A 119 28.47 3.90 -18.29
CA GLU A 119 29.40 2.97 -18.95
C GLU A 119 28.67 1.74 -19.51
N ASN A 120 27.76 1.15 -18.72
CA ASN A 120 26.92 0.02 -19.16
C ASN A 120 26.02 0.39 -20.36
N LEU A 121 25.52 1.63 -20.40
CA LEU A 121 24.72 2.12 -21.53
C LEU A 121 25.56 2.35 -22.79
N GLN A 122 26.79 2.87 -22.63
CA GLN A 122 27.70 3.08 -23.76
C GLN A 122 28.26 1.76 -24.33
N GLY A 123 28.33 0.71 -23.53
CA GLY A 123 28.70 -0.65 -23.97
C GLY A 123 27.60 -1.42 -24.70
N LEU A 124 26.37 -0.90 -24.73
CA LEU A 124 25.25 -1.47 -25.50
C LEU A 124 25.27 -0.93 -26.94
N ASP A 125 25.98 -1.64 -27.83
CA ASP A 125 26.05 -1.35 -29.28
C ASP A 125 24.70 -1.55 -30.02
N ASP A 126 23.64 -1.95 -29.30
CA ASP A 126 22.35 -2.33 -29.85
C ASP A 126 21.30 -1.24 -29.58
N ALA A 127 21.14 -0.32 -30.54
CA ALA A 127 20.11 0.72 -30.56
C ALA A 127 18.65 0.20 -30.45
N ARG A 128 18.46 -1.13 -30.43
CA ARG A 128 17.17 -1.83 -30.34
C ARG A 128 16.73 -2.16 -28.91
N LYS A 129 17.60 -2.00 -27.91
CA LYS A 129 17.29 -2.23 -26.48
C LYS A 129 17.13 -0.95 -25.66
N ALA A 130 17.39 0.22 -26.25
CA ALA A 130 17.05 1.48 -25.61
C ALA A 130 15.51 1.62 -25.52
N PRO A 131 14.95 2.13 -24.41
CA PRO A 131 13.52 2.41 -24.32
C PRO A 131 13.12 3.30 -25.50
N SER A 132 12.08 2.90 -26.23
CA SER A 132 11.67 3.58 -27.46
C SER A 132 11.05 4.96 -27.22
N ALA A 133 10.71 5.29 -25.97
CA ALA A 133 10.20 6.57 -25.52
C ALA A 133 10.53 6.80 -24.03
N GLY A 134 10.85 8.04 -23.65
CA GLY A 134 11.13 8.44 -22.26
C GLY A 134 9.92 8.45 -21.33
N ASP A 135 8.71 8.24 -21.86
CA ASP A 135 7.44 8.27 -21.12
C ASP A 135 6.92 6.87 -20.72
N GLN A 136 7.68 5.79 -20.96
CA GLN A 136 7.30 4.47 -20.47
C GLN A 136 7.47 4.40 -18.95
N ILE A 137 6.34 4.33 -18.25
CA ILE A 137 6.29 4.05 -16.81
C ILE A 137 6.82 2.62 -16.59
N ASP A 138 7.62 2.45 -15.54
CA ASP A 138 8.10 1.14 -15.11
C ASP A 138 6.91 0.19 -14.89
N PRO A 139 6.87 -1.00 -15.53
CA PRO A 139 5.79 -1.96 -15.35
C PRO A 139 5.51 -2.32 -13.89
N GLU A 140 6.55 -2.36 -13.04
CA GLU A 140 6.39 -2.65 -11.61
C GLU A 140 5.63 -1.53 -10.88
N ILE A 141 5.89 -0.27 -11.24
CA ILE A 141 5.17 0.90 -10.70
C ILE A 141 3.74 0.93 -11.21
N GLN A 142 3.52 0.59 -12.48
CA GLN A 142 2.17 0.54 -13.06
C GLN A 142 1.31 -0.55 -12.39
N GLU A 143 1.89 -1.72 -12.13
CA GLU A 143 1.21 -2.80 -11.41
C GLU A 143 0.89 -2.39 -9.97
N PHE A 144 1.83 -1.75 -9.28
CA PHE A 144 1.59 -1.19 -7.93
C PHE A 144 0.44 -0.17 -7.91
N GLN A 145 0.40 0.75 -8.88
CA GLN A 145 -0.68 1.73 -9.01
C GLN A 145 -2.04 1.07 -9.29
N THR A 146 -2.06 0.01 -10.09
CA THR A 146 -3.27 -0.76 -10.37
C THR A 146 -3.78 -1.45 -9.11
N GLN A 147 -2.90 -2.05 -8.33
CA GLN A 147 -3.22 -2.67 -7.04
C GLN A 147 -3.71 -1.64 -6.01
N HIS A 148 -3.09 -0.46 -5.97
CA HIS A 148 -3.51 0.66 -5.13
C HIS A 148 -4.90 1.19 -5.52
N ALA A 149 -5.23 1.22 -6.82
CA ALA A 149 -6.57 1.58 -7.29
C ALA A 149 -7.65 0.59 -6.80
N SER A 150 -7.35 -0.71 -6.72
CA SER A 150 -8.31 -1.71 -6.18
C SER A 150 -8.70 -1.46 -4.73
N LEU A 151 -7.86 -0.79 -3.92
CA LEU A 151 -8.25 -0.37 -2.57
C LEU A 151 -9.40 0.65 -2.59
N HIS A 152 -9.42 1.54 -3.58
CA HIS A 152 -10.48 2.54 -3.74
C HIS A 152 -11.79 1.90 -4.21
N GLU A 153 -11.71 0.92 -5.11
CA GLU A 153 -12.88 0.14 -5.54
C GLU A 153 -13.51 -0.62 -4.37
N ALA A 154 -12.68 -1.17 -3.48
CA ALA A 154 -13.15 -1.83 -2.26
C ALA A 154 -13.81 -0.84 -1.29
N ILE A 155 -13.24 0.36 -1.09
CA ILE A 155 -13.89 1.42 -0.29
C ILE A 155 -15.27 1.72 -0.85
N GLN A 156 -15.37 1.96 -2.16
CA GLN A 156 -16.62 2.36 -2.78
C GLN A 156 -17.70 1.29 -2.57
N ALA A 157 -17.36 0.03 -2.79
CA ALA A 157 -18.28 -1.08 -2.58
C ALA A 157 -18.71 -1.22 -1.11
N VAL A 158 -17.79 -1.01 -0.16
CA VAL A 158 -18.11 -1.05 1.28
C VAL A 158 -19.06 0.08 1.66
N ILE A 159 -18.86 1.29 1.13
CA ILE A 159 -19.75 2.45 1.38
C ILE A 159 -21.13 2.20 0.76
N GLU A 160 -21.18 1.68 -0.47
CA GLU A 160 -22.43 1.37 -1.17
C GLU A 160 -23.24 0.32 -0.41
N VAL A 161 -22.61 -0.75 0.06
CA VAL A 161 -23.27 -1.82 0.82
C VAL A 161 -23.66 -1.37 2.23
N ALA A 162 -22.89 -0.47 2.84
CA ALA A 162 -23.19 0.06 4.16
C ALA A 162 -24.22 1.22 4.13
N GLU A 163 -24.63 1.69 2.94
CA GLU A 163 -25.57 2.80 2.73
C GLU A 163 -25.17 4.10 3.48
N GLY A 164 -23.87 4.30 3.69
CA GLY A 164 -23.33 5.43 4.45
C GLY A 164 -23.44 5.33 5.98
N GLU A 165 -23.87 4.17 6.51
CA GLU A 165 -23.94 3.88 7.94
C GLU A 165 -22.76 3.01 8.41
N ILE A 166 -22.54 2.94 9.72
CA ILE A 166 -21.59 1.97 10.29
C ILE A 166 -22.31 0.62 10.38
N ARG A 167 -21.79 -0.38 9.66
CA ARG A 167 -22.33 -1.74 9.59
C ARG A 167 -21.25 -2.76 9.94
N PHE A 168 -21.68 -3.94 10.38
CA PHE A 168 -20.82 -5.10 10.64
C PHE A 168 -20.73 -5.98 9.40
N PHE A 169 -19.53 -6.45 9.05
CA PHE A 169 -19.29 -7.34 7.93
C PHE A 169 -18.68 -8.66 8.38
N GLU A 170 -19.07 -9.78 7.75
CA GLU A 170 -18.49 -11.12 7.94
C GLU A 170 -18.11 -11.78 6.61
#